data_AF-A0A7W9KIZ4-F1
#
_entry.id   AF-A0A7W9KIZ4-F1
#
_cell.length_a   1.000
_cell.length_b   1.000
_cell.length_c   1.000
_cell.angle_alpha   90.00
_cell.angle_beta   90.00
_cell.angle_gamma   90.00
#
_symmetry.space_group_name_H-M   'P 1'
#
loop_
_entity.id
_entity.type
_entity.pdbx_description
1 polymer ?
#
loop_
_entity_poly.entity_id
_entity_poly.type
_entity_poly.pdbx_seq_one_letter_code
_entity_poly.pdbx_strand_id
1 'polypeptide(L)'
;MSEWLPVRWPDDDEAAVALEDWLDEGFGDFTGLDFRGADLTGAPLSGAVLLGADLRDVVLRRAELDSAQLTSANLGGADLGDAQLADANLDDANLTGANLANANLTRVTAIAAVFKDTNLRGADLTAAMLDDADLATADLTDAVLDGAFLPRRAKRIEVYTDAPTRDEQGRLLHGGEPFTGELVRENGDRLLSLETYRDGVQDGPARTWYDSGILRSDGQKRWHPNGMLAEDGDRRWDERGEPTTRVDRAQTTEEQDLLHVDGKVFTGEVADDDRVTSYRDGLADGPWWAPDAEGRHEQGVRVGEWRRWHENGRLKELTVYDPKGGVRKIQRWDDNGFLLDEREAPPDEAPLPRVELAVATVQYDSGARLHIDGKLFTGEAVVHGYSGEVTSLATYRYGVEDGPRREWYEDGTPKSELTVRRGVIVGVARDWHPDGRLARERIFDEHGEVASERHFT
;
A
#
# COMPACT_ATOMS: atom_id res chain seq x y z
N MET A 1 43.49 -22.99 -3.43
CA MET A 1 43.81 -22.26 -2.18
C MET A 1 45.12 -21.51 -2.38
N SER A 2 45.05 -20.17 -2.28
CA SER A 2 46.10 -19.22 -1.84
C SER A 2 47.26 -18.78 -2.76
N GLU A 3 47.17 -18.85 -4.08
CA GLU A 3 48.07 -18.06 -4.96
C GLU A 3 47.29 -17.38 -6.09
N TRP A 4 46.49 -16.36 -5.77
CA TRP A 4 46.05 -15.39 -6.76
C TRP A 4 46.32 -14.00 -6.15
N LEU A 5 47.48 -13.47 -6.52
CA LEU A 5 47.92 -12.09 -6.24
C LEU A 5 46.85 -11.10 -6.74
N PRO A 6 46.85 -9.83 -6.26
CA PRO A 6 45.92 -8.83 -6.75
C PRO A 6 46.27 -8.54 -8.20
N VAL A 7 45.60 -9.23 -9.12
CA VAL A 7 45.67 -8.88 -10.53
C VAL A 7 45.04 -7.49 -10.60
N ARG A 8 45.80 -6.48 -10.99
CA ARG A 8 45.20 -5.26 -11.53
C ARG A 8 44.90 -5.62 -12.97
N TRP A 9 43.62 -5.71 -13.32
CA TRP A 9 43.20 -6.06 -14.67
C TRP A 9 43.79 -5.03 -15.64
N PRO A 10 44.57 -5.46 -16.64
CA PRO A 10 45.09 -4.58 -17.68
C PRO A 10 43.95 -4.18 -18.64
N ASP A 11 44.23 -3.14 -19.43
CA ASP A 11 43.35 -2.38 -20.35
C ASP A 11 42.10 -3.12 -20.91
N ASP A 12 41.04 -2.32 -21.09
CA ASP A 12 39.61 -2.59 -21.33
C ASP A 12 39.23 -3.86 -22.15
N ASP A 13 40.03 -4.28 -23.13
CA ASP A 13 39.70 -5.41 -24.01
C ASP A 13 40.19 -6.78 -23.50
N GLU A 14 41.24 -6.85 -22.66
CA GLU A 14 41.80 -8.14 -22.20
C GLU A 14 41.03 -8.74 -21.01
N ALA A 15 40.41 -7.88 -20.21
CA ALA A 15 39.65 -8.26 -19.01
C ALA A 15 38.38 -9.06 -19.34
N ALA A 16 37.59 -8.57 -20.29
CA ALA A 16 36.34 -9.21 -20.72
C ALA A 16 36.60 -10.54 -21.44
N VAL A 17 37.64 -10.58 -22.30
CA VAL A 17 38.03 -11.80 -23.02
C VAL A 17 38.52 -12.89 -22.05
N ALA A 18 39.30 -12.51 -21.03
CA ALA A 18 39.72 -13.47 -20.00
C ALA A 18 38.55 -14.03 -19.19
N LEU A 19 37.51 -13.22 -18.94
CA LEU A 19 36.30 -13.67 -18.24
C LEU A 19 35.43 -14.58 -19.10
N GLU A 20 35.28 -14.29 -20.40
CA GLU A 20 34.62 -15.19 -21.37
C GLU A 20 35.28 -16.58 -21.36
N ASP A 21 36.60 -16.64 -21.55
CA ASP A 21 37.34 -17.90 -21.56
C ASP A 21 37.17 -18.65 -20.22
N TRP A 22 37.18 -17.94 -19.09
CA TRP A 22 37.04 -18.57 -17.77
C TRP A 22 35.64 -19.13 -17.54
N LEU A 23 34.60 -18.43 -17.97
CA LEU A 23 33.23 -18.91 -17.85
C LEU A 23 32.98 -20.09 -18.78
N ASP A 24 33.52 -20.07 -19.99
CA ASP A 24 33.48 -21.19 -20.94
C ASP A 24 34.23 -22.42 -20.42
N GLU A 25 35.32 -22.22 -19.68
CA GLU A 25 36.06 -23.29 -18.98
C GLU A 25 35.37 -23.76 -17.68
N GLY A 26 34.23 -23.16 -17.29
CA GLY A 26 33.45 -23.52 -16.12
C GLY A 26 33.93 -22.89 -14.81
N PHE A 27 34.83 -21.90 -14.87
CA PHE A 27 35.28 -21.08 -13.75
C PHE A 27 34.35 -19.87 -13.59
N GLY A 28 33.13 -20.11 -13.09
CA GLY A 28 32.17 -19.06 -12.72
C GLY A 28 32.21 -18.65 -11.24
N ASP A 29 33.18 -19.13 -10.47
CA ASP A 29 33.31 -18.84 -9.04
C ASP A 29 34.41 -17.82 -8.76
N PHE A 30 33.96 -16.61 -8.46
CA PHE A 30 34.76 -15.43 -8.11
C PHE A 30 34.52 -14.99 -6.66
N THR A 31 34.08 -15.92 -5.80
CA THR A 31 33.80 -15.66 -4.38
C THR A 31 34.98 -14.99 -3.68
N GLY A 32 34.71 -13.82 -3.09
CA GLY A 32 35.67 -13.06 -2.27
C GLY A 32 36.85 -12.45 -3.04
N LEU A 33 36.83 -12.45 -4.38
CA LEU A 33 37.90 -11.83 -5.17
C LEU A 33 37.83 -10.29 -5.11
N ASP A 34 38.98 -9.66 -5.40
CA ASP A 34 39.16 -8.20 -5.40
C ASP A 34 39.22 -7.69 -6.85
N PHE A 35 38.18 -6.97 -7.25
CA PHE A 35 38.01 -6.35 -8.57
C PHE A 35 38.01 -4.83 -8.48
N ARG A 36 38.54 -4.24 -7.40
CA ARG A 36 38.41 -2.80 -7.17
C ARG A 36 39.01 -1.97 -8.28
N GLY A 37 38.20 -1.08 -8.84
CA GLY A 37 38.60 -0.20 -9.93
C GLY A 37 38.90 -0.92 -11.25
N ALA A 38 38.56 -2.20 -11.40
CA ALA A 38 38.68 -2.89 -12.68
C ALA A 38 37.66 -2.35 -13.67
N ASP A 39 38.01 -2.36 -14.96
CA ASP A 39 37.05 -2.13 -16.04
C ASP A 39 36.57 -3.47 -16.58
N LEU A 40 35.28 -3.72 -16.39
CA LEU A 40 34.53 -4.91 -16.79
C LEU A 40 33.31 -4.48 -17.65
N THR A 41 33.45 -3.37 -18.38
CA THR A 41 32.42 -2.89 -19.30
C THR A 41 32.00 -3.99 -20.28
N GLY A 42 30.70 -4.30 -20.32
CA GLY A 42 30.18 -5.35 -21.20
C GLY A 42 30.56 -6.78 -20.82
N ALA A 43 31.15 -7.02 -19.65
CA ALA A 43 31.58 -8.36 -19.27
C ALA A 43 30.39 -9.34 -19.18
N PRO A 44 30.52 -10.57 -19.73
CA PRO A 44 29.44 -11.55 -19.77
C PRO A 44 29.42 -12.39 -18.49
N LEU A 45 29.04 -11.80 -17.37
CA LEU A 45 29.04 -12.38 -16.03
C LEU A 45 27.71 -13.06 -15.64
N SER A 46 26.87 -13.43 -16.61
CA SER A 46 25.58 -14.07 -16.34
C SER A 46 25.77 -15.37 -15.54
N GLY A 47 25.05 -15.49 -14.43
CA GLY A 47 25.14 -16.64 -13.52
C GLY A 47 26.45 -16.74 -12.72
N ALA A 48 27.36 -15.77 -12.81
CA ALA A 48 28.62 -15.78 -12.07
C ALA A 48 28.38 -15.71 -10.55
N VAL A 49 29.26 -16.38 -9.79
CA VAL A 49 29.24 -16.41 -8.32
C VAL A 49 30.27 -15.40 -7.81
N LEU A 50 29.80 -14.26 -7.33
CA LEU A 50 30.58 -13.11 -6.85
C LEU A 50 30.34 -12.88 -5.34
N LEU A 51 30.06 -13.95 -4.60
CA LEU A 51 29.71 -13.90 -3.18
C LEU A 51 30.81 -13.19 -2.38
N GLY A 52 30.46 -12.10 -1.70
CA GLY A 52 31.41 -11.32 -0.89
C GLY A 52 32.57 -10.69 -1.67
N ALA A 53 32.51 -10.60 -3.00
CA ALA A 53 33.55 -9.98 -3.81
C ALA A 53 33.68 -8.46 -3.51
N ASP A 54 34.89 -7.93 -3.62
CA ASP A 54 35.17 -6.51 -3.48
C ASP A 54 35.17 -5.84 -4.86
N LEU A 55 34.05 -5.24 -5.21
CA LEU A 55 33.74 -4.60 -6.49
C LEU A 55 33.71 -3.06 -6.37
N ARG A 56 34.37 -2.49 -5.34
CA ARG A 56 34.34 -1.03 -5.16
C ARG A 56 34.96 -0.30 -6.35
N ASP A 57 34.31 0.76 -6.78
CA ASP A 57 34.73 1.60 -7.91
C ASP A 57 34.93 0.83 -9.24
N VAL A 58 34.41 -0.41 -9.36
CA VAL A 58 34.48 -1.19 -10.60
C VAL A 58 33.61 -0.54 -11.69
N VAL A 59 34.02 -0.65 -12.94
CA VAL A 59 33.21 -0.24 -14.09
C VAL A 59 32.55 -1.49 -14.67
N LEU A 60 31.23 -1.61 -14.56
CA LEU A 60 30.39 -2.71 -15.05
C LEU A 60 29.32 -2.19 -16.02
N ARG A 61 29.60 -1.09 -16.72
CA ARG A 61 28.64 -0.49 -17.66
C ARG A 61 28.26 -1.52 -18.71
N ARG A 62 26.96 -1.71 -18.95
CA ARG A 62 26.42 -2.69 -19.90
C ARG A 62 26.87 -4.14 -19.67
N ALA A 63 27.41 -4.48 -18.49
CA ALA A 63 27.75 -5.86 -18.17
C ALA A 63 26.49 -6.74 -18.12
N GLU A 64 26.63 -8.00 -18.51
CA GLU A 64 25.58 -9.01 -18.41
C GLU A 64 25.77 -9.74 -17.07
N LEU A 65 24.91 -9.47 -16.10
CA LEU A 65 24.94 -10.01 -14.74
C LEU A 65 23.62 -10.75 -14.41
N ASP A 66 22.85 -11.11 -15.43
CA ASP A 66 21.59 -11.83 -15.24
C ASP A 66 21.83 -13.11 -14.43
N SER A 67 21.02 -13.32 -13.39
CA SER A 67 21.14 -14.44 -12.43
C SER A 67 22.47 -14.53 -11.68
N ALA A 68 23.31 -13.48 -11.67
CA ALA A 68 24.56 -13.47 -10.91
C ALA A 68 24.30 -13.49 -9.38
N GLN A 69 25.19 -14.16 -8.64
CA GLN A 69 25.13 -14.23 -7.18
C GLN A 69 26.11 -13.25 -6.55
N LEU A 70 25.61 -12.10 -6.12
CA LEU A 70 26.35 -10.98 -5.55
C LEU A 70 26.07 -10.80 -4.04
N THR A 71 25.57 -11.85 -3.37
CA THR A 71 25.27 -11.80 -1.94
C THR A 71 26.48 -11.30 -1.13
N SER A 72 26.25 -10.31 -0.27
CA SER A 72 27.28 -9.64 0.54
C SER A 72 28.44 -8.99 -0.24
N ALA A 73 28.33 -8.81 -1.56
CA ALA A 73 29.36 -8.14 -2.36
C ALA A 73 29.43 -6.64 -2.05
N ASN A 74 30.61 -6.05 -2.22
CA ASN A 74 30.83 -4.62 -1.99
C ASN A 74 30.96 -3.87 -3.31
N LEU A 75 29.87 -3.25 -3.76
CA LEU A 75 29.75 -2.45 -4.98
C LEU A 75 29.82 -0.94 -4.71
N GLY A 76 30.41 -0.52 -3.59
CA GLY A 76 30.50 0.89 -3.23
C GLY A 76 31.20 1.72 -4.32
N GLY A 77 30.52 2.73 -4.87
CA GLY A 77 31.03 3.57 -5.96
C GLY A 77 31.10 2.90 -7.33
N ALA A 78 30.62 1.66 -7.49
CA ALA A 78 30.63 0.93 -8.75
C ALA A 78 29.75 1.59 -9.82
N ASP A 79 30.13 1.46 -11.08
CA ASP A 79 29.41 2.01 -12.23
C ASP A 79 28.76 0.91 -13.07
N LEU A 80 27.49 0.61 -12.78
CA LEU A 80 26.64 -0.39 -13.44
C LEU A 80 25.63 0.26 -14.41
N GLY A 81 25.93 1.43 -14.97
CA GLY A 81 25.02 2.10 -15.92
C GLY A 81 24.67 1.20 -17.10
N ASP A 82 23.38 1.09 -17.43
CA ASP A 82 22.81 0.24 -18.47
C ASP A 82 23.10 -1.28 -18.31
N ALA A 83 23.54 -1.75 -17.14
CA ALA A 83 23.83 -3.17 -16.89
C ALA A 83 22.56 -4.05 -16.84
N GLN A 84 22.70 -5.34 -17.14
CA GLN A 84 21.62 -6.32 -17.06
C GLN A 84 21.78 -7.16 -15.81
N LEU A 85 20.87 -7.07 -14.85
CA LEU A 85 20.90 -7.79 -13.56
C LEU A 85 19.58 -8.54 -13.30
N ALA A 86 18.86 -8.96 -14.35
CA ALA A 86 17.59 -9.64 -14.14
C ALA A 86 17.80 -10.93 -13.36
N ASP A 87 16.95 -11.19 -12.37
CA ASP A 87 17.03 -12.36 -11.48
C ASP A 87 18.34 -12.47 -10.65
N ALA A 88 19.18 -11.42 -10.58
CA ALA A 88 20.39 -11.45 -9.76
C ALA A 88 20.07 -11.45 -8.25
N ASN A 89 21.00 -11.95 -7.44
CA ASN A 89 20.92 -11.88 -5.97
C ASN A 89 21.96 -10.89 -5.43
N LEU A 90 21.48 -9.77 -4.90
CA LEU A 90 22.22 -8.70 -4.24
C LEU A 90 21.94 -8.66 -2.72
N ASP A 91 21.47 -9.75 -2.12
CA ASP A 91 21.12 -9.76 -0.69
C ASP A 91 22.35 -9.39 0.15
N ASP A 92 22.16 -8.52 1.15
CA ASP A 92 23.24 -7.95 1.99
C ASP A 92 24.36 -7.19 1.23
N ALA A 93 24.20 -6.89 -0.06
CA ALA A 93 25.22 -6.19 -0.84
C ALA A 93 25.31 -4.70 -0.47
N ASN A 94 26.50 -4.12 -0.55
CA ASN A 94 26.72 -2.70 -0.35
C ASN A 94 26.86 -1.97 -1.69
N LEU A 95 25.84 -1.21 -2.09
CA LEU A 95 25.82 -0.40 -3.31
C LEU A 95 25.96 1.10 -3.02
N THR A 96 26.51 1.48 -1.86
CA THR A 96 26.63 2.88 -1.46
C THR A 96 27.34 3.71 -2.53
N GLY A 97 26.66 4.74 -3.06
CA GLY A 97 27.21 5.63 -4.09
C GLY A 97 27.37 5.01 -5.48
N ALA A 98 26.85 3.79 -5.71
CA ALA A 98 26.91 3.14 -7.02
C ALA A 98 26.04 3.86 -8.06
N ASN A 99 26.36 3.68 -9.34
CA ASN A 99 25.56 4.14 -10.46
C ASN A 99 24.87 2.96 -11.17
N LEU A 100 23.56 2.86 -11.06
CA LEU A 100 22.69 1.87 -11.70
C LEU A 100 21.67 2.53 -12.65
N ALA A 101 21.99 3.70 -13.18
CA ALA A 101 21.10 4.39 -14.10
C ALA A 101 20.76 3.51 -15.32
N ASN A 102 19.46 3.41 -15.63
CA ASN A 102 18.88 2.56 -16.68
C ASN A 102 19.23 1.06 -16.58
N ALA A 103 19.71 0.58 -15.43
CA ALA A 103 19.99 -0.84 -15.26
C ALA A 103 18.68 -1.65 -15.22
N ASN A 104 18.73 -2.88 -15.75
CA ASN A 104 17.64 -3.82 -15.63
C ASN A 104 17.82 -4.64 -14.35
N LEU A 105 16.99 -4.38 -13.34
CA LEU A 105 16.96 -5.04 -12.03
C LEU A 105 15.67 -5.85 -11.85
N THR A 106 15.06 -6.31 -12.96
CA THR A 106 13.79 -7.03 -12.90
C THR A 106 13.95 -8.33 -12.12
N ARG A 107 13.05 -8.57 -11.15
CA ARG A 107 13.07 -9.75 -10.26
C ARG A 107 14.37 -9.94 -9.46
N VAL A 108 15.16 -8.89 -9.27
CA VAL A 108 16.34 -8.94 -8.40
C VAL A 108 15.92 -9.20 -6.95
N THR A 109 16.71 -9.97 -6.20
CA THR A 109 16.62 -9.97 -4.73
C THR A 109 17.73 -9.08 -4.18
N ALA A 110 17.39 -8.16 -3.30
CA ALA A 110 18.32 -7.22 -2.69
C ALA A 110 17.90 -6.97 -1.23
N ILE A 111 17.56 -8.06 -0.53
CA ILE A 111 17.09 -8.02 0.85
C ILE A 111 18.25 -7.54 1.73
N ALA A 112 17.97 -6.58 2.62
CA ALA A 112 18.97 -5.95 3.49
C ALA A 112 20.18 -5.29 2.78
N ALA A 113 20.09 -5.07 1.46
CA ALA A 113 21.13 -4.40 0.70
C ALA A 113 21.17 -2.88 1.01
N VAL A 114 22.33 -2.25 0.82
CA VAL A 114 22.52 -0.82 1.11
C VAL A 114 22.61 -0.03 -0.19
N PHE A 115 21.60 0.80 -0.48
CA PHE A 115 21.49 1.68 -1.66
C PHE A 115 21.68 3.17 -1.30
N LYS A 116 22.43 3.45 -0.25
CA LYS A 116 22.67 4.83 0.18
C LYS A 116 23.40 5.61 -0.92
N ASP A 117 22.90 6.80 -1.28
CA ASP A 117 23.47 7.68 -2.30
C ASP A 117 23.59 7.02 -3.70
N THR A 118 22.86 5.93 -3.96
CA THR A 118 22.90 5.17 -5.22
C THR A 118 22.04 5.84 -6.29
N ASN A 119 22.55 5.92 -7.52
CA ASN A 119 21.77 6.43 -8.66
C ASN A 119 20.99 5.29 -9.34
N LEU A 120 19.67 5.24 -9.18
CA LEU A 120 18.77 4.26 -9.81
C LEU A 120 17.87 4.91 -10.89
N ARG A 121 18.27 6.07 -11.44
CA ARG A 121 17.43 6.80 -12.38
C ARG A 121 17.11 5.95 -13.61
N GLY A 122 15.82 5.83 -13.95
CA GLY A 122 15.35 5.05 -15.09
C GLY A 122 15.59 3.53 -14.99
N ALA A 123 16.03 3.02 -13.84
CA ALA A 123 16.25 1.59 -13.65
C ALA A 123 14.91 0.82 -13.61
N ASP A 124 14.91 -0.42 -14.09
CA ASP A 124 13.74 -1.28 -14.05
C ASP A 124 13.82 -2.25 -12.87
N LEU A 125 13.08 -1.98 -11.81
CA LEU A 125 12.96 -2.77 -10.58
C LEU A 125 11.66 -3.58 -10.52
N THR A 126 11.04 -3.87 -11.68
CA THR A 126 9.79 -4.66 -11.73
C THR A 126 9.95 -5.98 -10.99
N ALA A 127 9.06 -6.24 -10.03
CA ALA A 127 9.04 -7.42 -9.17
C ALA A 127 10.33 -7.65 -8.34
N ALA A 128 11.12 -6.62 -8.08
CA ALA A 128 12.28 -6.69 -7.20
C ALA A 128 11.89 -6.96 -5.75
N MET A 129 12.70 -7.72 -5.02
CA MET A 129 12.55 -7.95 -3.57
C MET A 129 13.56 -7.12 -2.81
N LEU A 130 13.12 -6.04 -2.17
CA LEU A 130 13.94 -5.04 -1.47
C LEU A 130 13.64 -4.99 0.03
N ASP A 131 13.06 -6.04 0.60
CA ASP A 131 12.77 -6.12 2.04
C ASP A 131 14.00 -5.75 2.89
N ASP A 132 13.81 -4.89 3.89
CA ASP A 132 14.87 -4.36 4.77
C ASP A 132 16.07 -3.66 4.09
N ALA A 133 16.03 -3.40 2.78
CA ALA A 133 17.06 -2.62 2.09
C ALA A 133 17.11 -1.14 2.56
N ASP A 134 18.29 -0.54 2.58
CA ASP A 134 18.48 0.88 2.88
C ASP A 134 18.49 1.72 1.60
N LEU A 135 17.32 2.24 1.22
CA LEU A 135 17.14 3.15 0.08
C LEU A 135 17.16 4.64 0.47
N ALA A 136 17.62 4.99 1.68
CA ALA A 136 17.37 6.30 2.27
C ALA A 136 17.78 7.51 1.41
N THR A 137 18.74 7.37 0.52
CA THR A 137 19.26 8.47 -0.30
C THR A 137 19.45 8.06 -1.76
N ALA A 138 18.82 6.96 -2.16
CA ALA A 138 18.84 6.52 -3.54
C ALA A 138 18.03 7.47 -4.42
N ASP A 139 18.53 7.76 -5.62
CA ASP A 139 17.79 8.51 -6.63
C ASP A 139 17.01 7.54 -7.52
N LEU A 140 15.71 7.42 -7.27
CA LEU A 140 14.79 6.55 -8.01
C LEU A 140 14.06 7.28 -9.14
N THR A 141 14.47 8.49 -9.53
CA THR A 141 13.74 9.27 -10.53
C THR A 141 13.55 8.46 -11.82
N ASP A 142 12.32 8.37 -12.32
CA ASP A 142 11.94 7.62 -13.52
C ASP A 142 12.11 6.09 -13.43
N ALA A 143 12.46 5.52 -12.28
CA ALA A 143 12.54 4.07 -12.11
C ALA A 143 11.15 3.40 -12.30
N VAL A 144 11.17 2.14 -12.73
CA VAL A 144 9.97 1.29 -12.83
C VAL A 144 9.95 0.37 -11.61
N LEU A 145 8.87 0.39 -10.82
CA LEU A 145 8.77 -0.34 -9.54
C LEU A 145 7.58 -1.31 -9.52
N ASP A 146 7.08 -1.71 -10.69
CA ASP A 146 5.84 -2.47 -10.78
C ASP A 146 5.97 -3.82 -10.07
N GLY A 147 5.16 -4.04 -9.04
CA GLY A 147 5.20 -5.26 -8.23
C GLY A 147 6.45 -5.41 -7.33
N ALA A 148 7.27 -4.38 -7.16
CA ALA A 148 8.43 -4.43 -6.26
C ALA A 148 7.99 -4.50 -4.78
N PHE A 149 8.68 -5.29 -3.98
CA PHE A 149 8.50 -5.41 -2.53
C PHE A 149 9.50 -4.49 -1.83
N LEU A 150 9.05 -3.30 -1.42
CA LEU A 150 9.92 -2.26 -0.85
C LEU A 150 10.12 -2.40 0.67
N PRO A 151 11.25 -1.92 1.21
CA PRO A 151 11.54 -1.99 2.64
C PRO A 151 10.68 -1.02 3.44
N ARG A 152 10.32 -1.41 4.68
CA ARG A 152 9.49 -0.63 5.62
C ARG A 152 10.02 0.76 6.00
N ARG A 153 11.24 1.13 5.58
CA ARG A 153 12.00 2.30 6.05
C ARG A 153 12.74 3.11 4.97
N ALA A 154 12.55 2.87 3.67
CA ALA A 154 13.10 3.76 2.64
C ALA A 154 12.69 5.22 2.96
N LYS A 155 13.63 6.17 2.99
CA LYS A 155 13.38 7.52 3.54
C LYS A 155 12.12 8.10 2.92
N ARG A 156 11.24 8.42 3.86
CA ARG A 156 9.80 8.36 3.78
C ARG A 156 9.33 9.76 4.11
N ILE A 157 8.39 10.33 3.37
CA ILE A 157 7.42 11.17 4.06
C ILE A 157 6.56 10.18 4.86
N GLU A 158 7.00 9.89 6.07
CA GLU A 158 6.14 9.37 7.10
C GLU A 158 5.10 10.44 7.38
N VAL A 159 3.87 10.22 6.91
CA VAL A 159 2.71 10.90 7.48
C VAL A 159 2.45 10.32 8.88
N TYR A 160 3.42 10.46 9.78
CA TYR A 160 3.25 10.24 11.21
C TYR A 160 3.57 11.49 12.03
N THR A 161 4.12 12.57 11.45
CA THR A 161 4.17 13.89 12.11
C THR A 161 4.04 15.13 11.20
N ASP A 162 4.43 15.08 9.91
CA ASP A 162 4.41 16.27 9.03
C ASP A 162 3.74 15.98 7.67
N ALA A 163 2.41 15.95 7.66
CA ALA A 163 1.66 15.89 6.41
C ALA A 163 2.04 17.11 5.53
N PRO A 164 2.41 16.91 4.26
CA PRO A 164 2.76 18.03 3.40
C PRO A 164 1.53 18.92 3.24
N THR A 165 1.69 20.19 3.54
CA THR A 165 0.63 21.18 3.44
C THR A 165 0.63 21.77 2.03
N ARG A 166 -0.41 22.50 1.67
CA ARG A 166 -0.42 23.29 0.43
C ARG A 166 -0.46 24.77 0.81
N ASP A 167 0.26 25.60 0.06
CA ASP A 167 0.09 27.06 0.16
C ASP A 167 -1.23 27.52 -0.48
N GLU A 168 -1.52 28.82 -0.40
CA GLU A 168 -2.70 29.42 -1.01
C GLU A 168 -2.77 29.25 -2.54
N GLN A 169 -1.64 28.94 -3.18
CA GLN A 169 -1.51 28.68 -4.62
C GLN A 169 -1.56 27.18 -4.94
N GLY A 170 -1.77 26.32 -3.94
CA GLY A 170 -1.86 24.87 -4.11
C GLY A 170 -0.52 24.15 -4.21
N ARG A 171 0.63 24.84 -4.02
CA ARG A 171 1.95 24.21 -4.06
C ARG A 171 2.17 23.35 -2.83
N LEU A 172 2.67 22.14 -3.04
CA LEU A 172 3.02 21.22 -1.98
C LEU A 172 4.19 21.78 -1.18
N LEU A 173 4.04 21.84 0.14
CA LEU A 173 5.02 22.33 1.09
C LEU A 173 5.46 21.19 2.02
N HIS A 174 6.73 21.20 2.39
CA HIS A 174 7.28 20.36 3.45
C HIS A 174 8.16 21.21 4.36
N GLY A 175 7.89 21.21 5.67
CA GLY A 175 8.59 22.10 6.61
C GLY A 175 8.36 23.61 6.36
N GLY A 176 7.29 23.98 5.65
CA GLY A 176 6.96 25.36 5.30
C GLY A 176 7.56 25.87 3.98
N GLU A 177 8.37 25.07 3.29
CA GLU A 177 9.02 25.41 2.02
C GLU A 177 8.48 24.57 0.86
N PRO A 178 8.53 25.05 -0.40
CA PRO A 178 8.08 24.29 -1.56
C PRO A 178 8.80 22.94 -1.72
N PHE A 179 8.02 21.87 -1.81
CA PHE A 179 8.54 20.50 -1.85
C PHE A 179 9.09 20.14 -3.23
N THR A 180 10.30 19.59 -3.25
CA THR A 180 10.91 18.98 -4.44
C THR A 180 11.32 17.55 -4.09
N GLY A 181 10.82 16.57 -4.81
CA GLY A 181 11.03 15.15 -4.53
C GLY A 181 9.83 14.29 -4.91
N GLU A 182 9.84 13.04 -4.47
CA GLU A 182 8.73 12.11 -4.70
C GLU A 182 7.82 12.02 -3.46
N LEU A 183 6.53 12.23 -3.69
CA LEU A 183 5.47 12.01 -2.72
C LEU A 183 4.90 10.60 -2.97
N VAL A 184 5.18 9.72 -2.02
CA VAL A 184 4.72 8.33 -2.04
C VAL A 184 3.55 8.16 -1.07
N ARG A 185 2.50 7.46 -1.50
CA ARG A 185 1.44 6.96 -0.62
C ARG A 185 1.49 5.45 -0.58
N GLU A 186 1.36 4.88 0.59
CA GLU A 186 1.46 3.44 0.85
C GLU A 186 0.36 2.96 1.80
N ASN A 187 0.08 1.66 1.76
CA ASN A 187 -0.74 0.96 2.76
C ASN A 187 0.02 -0.29 3.25
N GLY A 188 0.68 -0.17 4.41
CA GLY A 188 1.56 -1.20 4.93
C GLY A 188 2.83 -1.31 4.08
N ASP A 189 3.03 -2.47 3.45
CA ASP A 189 4.21 -2.78 2.62
C ASP A 189 3.91 -2.58 1.11
N ARG A 190 2.86 -1.80 0.76
CA ARG A 190 2.35 -1.68 -0.62
C ARG A 190 2.28 -0.23 -1.09
N LEU A 191 2.84 0.03 -2.27
CA LEU A 191 2.76 1.31 -2.97
C LEU A 191 1.32 1.55 -3.47
N LEU A 192 0.76 2.73 -3.20
CA LEU A 192 -0.57 3.15 -3.65
C LEU A 192 -0.50 4.32 -4.64
N SER A 193 0.41 5.26 -4.41
CA SER A 193 0.68 6.32 -5.38
C SER A 193 2.10 6.83 -5.29
N LEU A 194 2.57 7.38 -6.40
CA LEU A 194 3.86 8.02 -6.56
C LEU A 194 3.63 9.27 -7.40
N GLU A 195 3.97 10.41 -6.83
CA GLU A 195 3.87 11.71 -7.47
C GLU A 195 5.23 12.41 -7.37
N THR A 196 5.78 12.87 -8.48
CA THR A 196 7.02 13.66 -8.46
C THR A 196 6.67 15.14 -8.38
N TYR A 197 7.42 15.92 -7.60
CA TYR A 197 7.22 17.34 -7.39
C TYR A 197 8.52 18.11 -7.58
N ARG A 198 8.41 19.33 -8.09
CA ARG A 198 9.47 20.33 -8.23
C ARG A 198 8.94 21.70 -7.82
N ASP A 199 9.59 22.33 -6.85
CA ASP A 199 9.21 23.63 -6.29
C ASP A 199 7.73 23.68 -5.84
N GLY A 200 7.25 22.57 -5.27
CA GLY A 200 5.88 22.38 -4.82
C GLY A 200 4.86 22.14 -5.93
N VAL A 201 5.28 22.10 -7.19
CA VAL A 201 4.43 21.81 -8.34
C VAL A 201 4.64 20.35 -8.76
N GLN A 202 3.57 19.63 -9.06
CA GLN A 202 3.68 18.27 -9.56
C GLN A 202 4.43 18.27 -10.91
N ASP A 203 5.52 17.50 -10.98
CA ASP A 203 6.43 17.40 -12.11
C ASP A 203 6.29 16.01 -12.74
N GLY A 204 5.29 15.87 -13.60
CA GLY A 204 5.00 14.61 -14.29
C GLY A 204 3.73 13.89 -13.79
N PRO A 205 3.36 12.79 -14.46
CA PRO A 205 2.12 12.09 -14.16
C PRO A 205 2.18 11.39 -12.80
N ALA A 206 1.07 11.44 -12.06
CA ALA A 206 0.90 10.60 -10.89
C ALA A 206 0.74 9.15 -11.32
N ARG A 207 1.54 8.27 -10.72
CA ARG A 207 1.36 6.83 -10.84
C ARG A 207 0.57 6.33 -9.64
N THR A 208 -0.33 5.40 -9.85
CA THR A 208 -1.15 4.80 -8.79
C THR A 208 -1.21 3.30 -8.97
N TRP A 209 -1.36 2.57 -7.87
CA TRP A 209 -1.45 1.11 -7.85
C TRP A 209 -2.68 0.69 -7.03
N TYR A 210 -3.21 -0.47 -7.37
CA TYR A 210 -4.18 -1.17 -6.53
C TYR A 210 -3.49 -1.73 -5.29
N ASP A 211 -4.26 -2.04 -4.25
CA ASP A 211 -3.75 -2.81 -3.11
C ASP A 211 -3.14 -4.15 -3.55
N SER A 212 -3.47 -4.70 -4.72
CA SER A 212 -2.80 -5.90 -5.24
C SER A 212 -1.35 -5.68 -5.71
N GLY A 213 -0.88 -4.43 -5.77
CA GLY A 213 0.42 -4.05 -6.35
C GLY A 213 0.40 -3.89 -7.86
N ILE A 214 -0.75 -4.08 -8.50
CA ILE A 214 -0.93 -3.87 -9.95
C ILE A 214 -1.05 -2.37 -10.23
N LEU A 215 -0.28 -1.89 -11.21
CA LEU A 215 -0.32 -0.51 -11.69
C LEU A 215 -1.74 -0.18 -12.13
N ARG A 216 -2.37 0.79 -11.47
CA ARG A 216 -3.72 1.27 -11.77
C ARG A 216 -3.70 2.35 -12.84
N SER A 217 -2.72 3.24 -12.78
CA SER A 217 -2.55 4.34 -13.73
C SER A 217 -1.10 4.81 -13.70
N ASP A 218 -0.53 5.08 -14.87
CA ASP A 218 0.77 5.75 -15.03
C ASP A 218 0.60 7.22 -15.42
N GLY A 219 -0.66 7.69 -15.46
CA GLY A 219 -1.09 9.02 -15.88
C GLY A 219 -1.30 9.18 -17.38
N GLN A 220 -1.02 8.15 -18.19
CA GLN A 220 -1.39 8.08 -19.61
C GLN A 220 -2.39 6.96 -19.88
N LYS A 221 -2.17 5.82 -19.25
CA LYS A 221 -2.95 4.59 -19.36
C LYS A 221 -3.50 4.23 -18.00
N ARG A 222 -4.56 3.42 -18.02
CA ARG A 222 -5.10 2.79 -16.81
C ARG A 222 -5.24 1.30 -17.03
N TRP A 223 -5.16 0.55 -15.95
CA TRP A 223 -5.36 -0.90 -15.96
C TRP A 223 -6.42 -1.28 -14.94
N HIS A 224 -7.06 -2.41 -15.19
CA HIS A 224 -7.98 -3.08 -14.28
C HIS A 224 -7.22 -3.74 -13.13
N PRO A 225 -7.90 -4.08 -12.00
CA PRO A 225 -7.27 -4.76 -10.86
C PRO A 225 -6.65 -6.12 -11.18
N ASN A 226 -6.97 -6.70 -12.34
CA ASN A 226 -6.41 -7.96 -12.84
C ASN A 226 -5.21 -7.76 -13.79
N GLY A 227 -4.76 -6.52 -14.00
CA GLY A 227 -3.63 -6.17 -14.86
C GLY A 227 -3.96 -5.97 -16.33
N MET A 228 -5.22 -6.17 -16.74
CA MET A 228 -5.64 -5.89 -18.12
C MET A 228 -5.70 -4.39 -18.37
N LEU A 229 -5.23 -3.93 -19.54
CA LEU A 229 -5.31 -2.53 -19.94
C LEU A 229 -6.78 -2.10 -19.97
N ALA A 230 -7.13 -1.07 -19.22
CA ALA A 230 -8.47 -0.50 -19.15
C ALA A 230 -8.62 0.68 -20.09
N GLU A 231 -7.58 1.51 -20.21
CA GLU A 231 -7.62 2.79 -20.92
C GLU A 231 -6.27 3.12 -21.55
N ASP A 232 -6.32 3.58 -22.82
CA ASP A 232 -5.20 4.18 -23.53
C ASP A 232 -5.75 5.21 -24.53
N GLY A 233 -5.64 6.49 -24.18
CA GLY A 233 -6.26 7.60 -24.94
C GLY A 233 -7.78 7.50 -24.95
N ASP A 234 -8.39 7.42 -26.14
CA ASP A 234 -9.86 7.27 -26.31
C ASP A 234 -10.32 5.81 -26.29
N ARG A 235 -9.39 4.85 -26.25
CA ARG A 235 -9.72 3.42 -26.28
C ARG A 235 -9.92 2.91 -24.87
N ARG A 236 -10.93 2.06 -24.70
CA ARG A 236 -11.28 1.40 -23.44
C ARG A 236 -11.47 -0.08 -23.67
N TRP A 237 -11.14 -0.88 -22.67
CA TRP A 237 -11.35 -2.32 -22.66
C TRP A 237 -11.93 -2.75 -21.32
N ASP A 238 -12.69 -3.85 -21.30
CA ASP A 238 -13.18 -4.46 -20.07
C ASP A 238 -12.11 -5.33 -19.39
N GLU A 239 -12.45 -5.91 -18.23
CA GLU A 239 -11.56 -6.80 -17.47
C GLU A 239 -11.15 -8.08 -18.25
N ARG A 240 -11.75 -8.38 -19.42
CA ARG A 240 -11.38 -9.50 -20.29
C ARG A 240 -10.51 -9.06 -21.47
N GLY A 241 -10.26 -7.76 -21.62
CA GLY A 241 -9.54 -7.18 -22.74
C GLY A 241 -10.41 -6.94 -23.98
N GLU A 242 -11.73 -6.95 -23.84
CA GLU A 242 -12.65 -6.66 -24.94
C GLU A 242 -12.94 -5.16 -25.02
N PRO A 243 -12.90 -4.51 -26.20
CA PRO A 243 -13.15 -3.09 -26.32
C PRO A 243 -14.54 -2.68 -25.80
N THR A 244 -14.61 -1.66 -24.96
CA THR A 244 -15.86 -1.14 -24.42
C THR A 244 -16.28 0.16 -25.12
N THR A 245 -17.58 0.35 -25.28
CA THR A 245 -18.15 1.62 -25.77
C THR A 245 -18.53 2.48 -24.57
N ARG A 246 -18.13 3.76 -24.58
CA ARG A 246 -18.53 4.73 -23.55
C ARG A 246 -19.62 5.66 -24.08
N VAL A 247 -20.65 5.89 -23.28
CA VAL A 247 -21.74 6.84 -23.58
C VAL A 247 -21.98 7.77 -22.40
N ASP A 248 -22.53 8.95 -22.67
CA ASP A 248 -23.00 9.84 -21.62
C ASP A 248 -24.30 9.32 -21.02
N ARG A 249 -24.50 9.53 -19.72
CA ARG A 249 -25.72 9.12 -18.99
C ARG A 249 -27.00 9.63 -19.66
N ALA A 250 -26.94 10.82 -20.26
CA ALA A 250 -28.04 11.42 -21.02
C ALA A 250 -28.46 10.63 -22.27
N GLN A 251 -27.61 9.74 -22.78
CA GLN A 251 -27.87 8.87 -23.93
C GLN A 251 -28.48 7.52 -23.52
N THR A 252 -28.71 7.31 -22.23
CA THR A 252 -29.17 6.03 -21.68
C THR A 252 -30.62 6.09 -21.22
N THR A 253 -31.29 4.95 -21.21
CA THR A 253 -32.63 4.77 -20.61
C THR A 253 -32.64 3.55 -19.71
N GLU A 254 -33.44 3.56 -18.65
CA GLU A 254 -33.65 2.39 -17.79
C GLU A 254 -35.02 1.79 -18.04
N GLU A 255 -35.05 0.48 -18.32
CA GLU A 255 -36.26 -0.31 -18.48
C GLU A 255 -36.07 -1.64 -17.75
N GLN A 256 -37.00 -2.00 -16.86
CA GLN A 256 -36.93 -3.22 -16.04
C GLN A 256 -35.61 -3.35 -15.24
N ASP A 257 -35.14 -2.24 -14.66
CA ASP A 257 -33.86 -2.15 -13.92
C ASP A 257 -32.60 -2.46 -14.76
N LEU A 258 -32.74 -2.53 -16.08
CA LEU A 258 -31.63 -2.72 -17.02
C LEU A 258 -31.35 -1.44 -17.79
N LEU A 259 -30.07 -1.15 -17.96
CA LEU A 259 -29.61 -0.04 -18.76
C LEU A 259 -29.68 -0.35 -20.25
N HIS A 260 -30.23 0.60 -21.00
CA HIS A 260 -30.35 0.55 -22.44
C HIS A 260 -29.71 1.76 -23.12
N VAL A 261 -29.18 1.55 -24.31
CA VAL A 261 -28.73 2.58 -25.26
C VAL A 261 -29.34 2.26 -26.61
N ASP A 262 -29.97 3.26 -27.24
CA ASP A 262 -30.71 3.11 -28.50
C ASP A 262 -31.73 1.95 -28.47
N GLY A 263 -32.40 1.77 -27.32
CA GLY A 263 -33.43 0.74 -27.11
C GLY A 263 -32.91 -0.70 -26.99
N LYS A 264 -31.59 -0.91 -26.83
CA LYS A 264 -30.98 -2.22 -26.60
C LYS A 264 -30.31 -2.27 -25.24
N VAL A 265 -30.37 -3.42 -24.58
CA VAL A 265 -29.63 -3.70 -23.35
C VAL A 265 -28.15 -3.41 -23.59
N PHE A 266 -27.58 -2.59 -22.72
CA PHE A 266 -26.26 -1.99 -22.92
C PHE A 266 -25.15 -2.79 -22.21
N THR A 267 -24.01 -2.90 -22.86
CA THR A 267 -22.75 -3.36 -22.28
C THR A 267 -21.66 -2.37 -22.67
N GLY A 268 -20.97 -1.82 -21.69
CA GLY A 268 -20.01 -0.72 -21.89
C GLY A 268 -19.91 0.17 -20.66
N GLU A 269 -19.35 1.37 -20.83
CA GLU A 269 -19.18 2.34 -19.75
C GLU A 269 -20.15 3.51 -19.90
N VAL A 270 -20.64 4.02 -18.77
CA VAL A 270 -21.49 5.21 -18.76
C VAL A 270 -20.83 6.29 -17.90
N ALA A 271 -20.64 7.45 -18.52
CA ALA A 271 -20.18 8.66 -17.85
C ALA A 271 -21.37 9.45 -17.29
N ASP A 272 -21.32 9.83 -16.02
CA ASP A 272 -22.29 10.71 -15.38
C ASP A 272 -21.53 11.79 -14.61
N ASP A 273 -21.36 12.96 -15.24
CA ASP A 273 -20.40 13.99 -14.82
C ASP A 273 -18.99 13.40 -14.62
N ASP A 274 -18.45 13.49 -13.40
CA ASP A 274 -17.14 12.94 -13.05
C ASP A 274 -17.19 11.47 -12.61
N ARG A 275 -18.35 10.81 -12.74
CA ARG A 275 -18.54 9.40 -12.37
C ARG A 275 -18.50 8.50 -13.58
N VAL A 276 -17.95 7.31 -13.41
CA VAL A 276 -17.94 6.28 -14.45
C VAL A 276 -18.44 4.97 -13.84
N THR A 277 -19.43 4.37 -14.50
CA THR A 277 -20.00 3.08 -14.11
C THR A 277 -19.90 2.10 -15.28
N SER A 278 -19.34 0.92 -15.03
CA SER A 278 -19.29 -0.18 -15.99
C SER A 278 -20.60 -0.96 -15.98
N TYR A 279 -21.12 -1.32 -17.14
CA TYR A 279 -22.34 -2.12 -17.30
C TYR A 279 -22.10 -3.35 -18.17
N ARG A 280 -22.75 -4.47 -17.80
CA ARG A 280 -22.85 -5.70 -18.58
C ARG A 280 -24.28 -6.17 -18.57
N ASP A 281 -24.81 -6.47 -19.76
CA ASP A 281 -26.20 -6.91 -19.94
C ASP A 281 -27.21 -6.00 -19.22
N GLY A 282 -26.94 -4.69 -19.21
CA GLY A 282 -27.77 -3.66 -18.58
C GLY A 282 -27.60 -3.51 -17.07
N LEU A 283 -26.82 -4.36 -16.41
CA LEU A 283 -26.54 -4.28 -14.97
C LEU A 283 -25.17 -3.66 -14.72
N ALA A 284 -25.03 -2.91 -13.62
CA ALA A 284 -23.72 -2.41 -13.21
C ALA A 284 -22.79 -3.61 -12.90
N ASP A 285 -21.69 -3.73 -13.63
CA ASP A 285 -20.82 -4.90 -13.58
C ASP A 285 -19.40 -4.47 -13.96
N GLY A 286 -18.48 -4.61 -13.02
CA GLY A 286 -17.12 -4.11 -13.12
C GLY A 286 -16.87 -2.87 -12.25
N PRO A 287 -15.74 -2.18 -12.48
CA PRO A 287 -15.29 -1.10 -11.64
C PRO A 287 -16.20 0.14 -11.72
N TRP A 288 -16.20 0.89 -10.62
CA TRP A 288 -16.97 2.11 -10.43
C TRP A 288 -16.09 3.21 -9.82
N TRP A 289 -16.21 4.43 -10.34
CA TRP A 289 -15.39 5.57 -9.93
C TRP A 289 -16.18 6.87 -9.80
N ALA A 290 -15.75 7.71 -8.87
CA ALA A 290 -16.11 9.11 -8.70
C ALA A 290 -14.87 9.90 -8.23
N PRO A 291 -14.88 11.26 -8.22
CA PRO A 291 -13.73 12.06 -7.81
C PRO A 291 -13.18 11.73 -6.43
N ASP A 292 -14.07 11.39 -5.50
CA ASP A 292 -13.76 11.14 -4.10
C ASP A 292 -14.06 9.70 -3.68
N ALA A 293 -14.32 8.79 -4.63
CA ALA A 293 -14.76 7.44 -4.31
C ALA A 293 -14.44 6.40 -5.39
N GLU A 294 -14.26 5.16 -4.96
CA GLU A 294 -14.15 4.01 -5.86
C GLU A 294 -14.85 2.78 -5.28
N GLY A 295 -15.15 1.85 -6.17
CA GLY A 295 -15.68 0.56 -5.80
C GLY A 295 -15.86 -0.36 -7.00
N ARG A 296 -16.60 -1.45 -6.79
CA ARG A 296 -16.89 -2.42 -7.84
C ARG A 296 -18.30 -2.96 -7.68
N HIS A 297 -18.94 -3.21 -8.82
CA HIS A 297 -20.19 -3.95 -8.90
C HIS A 297 -19.98 -5.31 -9.56
N GLU A 298 -20.80 -6.28 -9.19
CA GLU A 298 -21.01 -7.52 -9.93
C GLU A 298 -22.52 -7.71 -10.09
N GLN A 299 -23.01 -7.72 -11.33
CA GLN A 299 -24.42 -7.99 -11.63
C GLN A 299 -25.40 -7.09 -10.85
N GLY A 300 -25.09 -5.80 -10.74
CA GLY A 300 -25.88 -4.77 -10.04
C GLY A 300 -25.60 -4.68 -8.54
N VAL A 301 -24.76 -5.55 -7.98
CA VAL A 301 -24.49 -5.64 -6.54
C VAL A 301 -23.12 -5.07 -6.23
N ARG A 302 -22.99 -4.26 -5.16
CA ARG A 302 -21.69 -3.79 -4.67
C ARG A 302 -20.90 -4.94 -4.08
N VAL A 303 -19.67 -5.12 -4.51
CA VAL A 303 -18.79 -6.18 -4.01
C VAL A 303 -17.40 -5.63 -3.67
N GLY A 304 -16.67 -6.35 -2.82
CA GLY A 304 -15.29 -6.01 -2.49
C GLY A 304 -15.16 -4.68 -1.76
N GLU A 305 -14.02 -4.03 -1.93
CA GLU A 305 -13.69 -2.80 -1.19
C GLU A 305 -14.23 -1.56 -1.91
N TRP A 306 -14.88 -0.71 -1.14
CA TRP A 306 -15.38 0.59 -1.55
C TRP A 306 -14.70 1.65 -0.70
N ARG A 307 -13.97 2.55 -1.33
CA ARG A 307 -13.22 3.61 -0.65
C ARG A 307 -13.83 4.97 -0.96
N ARG A 308 -13.76 5.87 0.01
CA ARG A 308 -13.96 7.31 -0.19
C ARG A 308 -12.85 8.11 0.46
N TRP A 309 -12.57 9.28 -0.08
CA TRP A 309 -11.53 10.19 0.43
C TRP A 309 -12.09 11.56 0.82
N HIS A 310 -11.40 12.22 1.75
CA HIS A 310 -11.57 13.65 2.01
C HIS A 310 -10.88 14.47 0.91
N GLU A 311 -11.16 15.78 0.83
CA GLU A 311 -10.55 16.67 -0.16
C GLU A 311 -9.02 16.73 -0.05
N ASN A 312 -8.48 16.53 1.15
CA ASN A 312 -7.03 16.42 1.39
C ASN A 312 -6.42 15.07 0.96
N GLY A 313 -7.24 14.18 0.38
CA GLY A 313 -6.83 12.87 -0.13
C GLY A 313 -6.67 11.79 0.94
N ARG A 314 -7.04 12.03 2.20
CA ARG A 314 -7.06 10.98 3.23
C ARG A 314 -8.30 10.10 3.11
N LEU A 315 -8.13 8.81 3.38
CA LEU A 315 -9.24 7.85 3.35
C LEU A 315 -10.29 8.28 4.38
N LYS A 316 -11.49 8.56 3.91
CA LYS A 316 -12.64 8.98 4.70
C LYS A 316 -13.48 7.79 5.15
N GLU A 317 -13.66 6.82 4.26
CA GLU A 317 -14.46 5.63 4.51
C GLU A 317 -13.95 4.45 3.69
N LEU A 318 -13.91 3.26 4.30
CA LEU A 318 -13.72 1.98 3.65
C LEU A 318 -14.91 1.10 4.01
N THR A 319 -15.65 0.65 3.01
CA THR A 319 -16.72 -0.35 3.17
C THR A 319 -16.33 -1.60 2.39
N VAL A 320 -16.28 -2.74 3.05
CA VAL A 320 -16.02 -4.03 2.40
C VAL A 320 -17.35 -4.77 2.26
N TYR A 321 -17.70 -5.17 1.04
CA TYR A 321 -18.88 -5.95 0.71
C TYR A 321 -18.51 -7.40 0.36
N ASP A 322 -19.36 -8.34 0.75
CA ASP A 322 -19.30 -9.72 0.27
C ASP A 322 -19.85 -9.85 -1.16
N PRO A 323 -19.70 -11.02 -1.82
CA PRO A 323 -20.20 -11.23 -3.19
C PRO A 323 -21.73 -11.14 -3.35
N LYS A 324 -22.50 -11.09 -2.26
CA LYS A 324 -23.96 -10.91 -2.25
C LYS A 324 -24.37 -9.46 -1.93
N GLY A 325 -23.42 -8.56 -1.71
CA GLY A 325 -23.67 -7.17 -1.34
C GLY A 325 -23.90 -6.93 0.15
N GLY A 326 -23.66 -7.93 0.99
CA GLY A 326 -23.65 -7.77 2.44
C GLY A 326 -22.42 -6.98 2.88
N VAL A 327 -22.59 -5.97 3.72
CA VAL A 327 -21.45 -5.24 4.30
C VAL A 327 -20.74 -6.16 5.30
N ARG A 328 -19.44 -6.36 5.12
CA ARG A 328 -18.52 -7.14 5.97
C ARG A 328 -17.72 -6.27 6.93
N LYS A 329 -17.36 -5.07 6.50
CA LYS A 329 -16.55 -4.15 7.29
C LYS A 329 -16.86 -2.71 6.91
N ILE A 330 -16.89 -1.82 7.90
CA ILE A 330 -16.88 -0.38 7.69
C ILE A 330 -15.78 0.20 8.57
N GLN A 331 -14.90 0.99 7.98
CA GLN A 331 -13.98 1.87 8.68
C GLN A 331 -14.21 3.31 8.23
N ARG A 332 -14.12 4.27 9.15
CA ARG A 332 -14.23 5.70 8.87
C ARG A 332 -13.12 6.45 9.55
N TRP A 333 -12.58 7.45 8.89
CA TRP A 333 -11.56 8.32 9.47
C TRP A 333 -11.95 9.80 9.32
N ASP A 334 -11.47 10.63 10.24
CA ASP A 334 -11.52 12.07 10.07
C ASP A 334 -10.51 12.55 9.01
N ASP A 335 -10.55 13.84 8.70
CA ASP A 335 -9.63 14.49 7.78
C ASP A 335 -8.19 14.52 8.31
N ASN A 336 -7.97 14.17 9.58
CA ASN A 336 -6.67 14.03 10.19
C ASN A 336 -6.07 12.61 10.07
N GLY A 337 -6.85 11.65 9.56
CA GLY A 337 -6.46 10.24 9.43
C GLY A 337 -6.68 9.44 10.71
N PHE A 338 -7.40 9.98 11.69
CA PHE A 338 -7.79 9.24 12.89
C PHE A 338 -9.05 8.41 12.62
N LEU A 339 -8.98 7.13 12.94
CA LEU A 339 -10.09 6.19 12.81
C LEU A 339 -11.20 6.60 13.80
N LEU A 340 -12.35 7.00 13.24
CA LEU A 340 -13.56 7.41 13.95
C LEU A 340 -14.52 6.25 14.21
N ASP A 341 -14.55 5.27 13.31
CA ASP A 341 -15.46 4.15 13.39
C ASP A 341 -14.82 2.90 12.78
N GLU A 342 -14.86 1.77 13.47
CA GLU A 342 -14.58 0.47 12.89
C GLU A 342 -15.66 -0.52 13.32
N ARG A 343 -16.30 -1.12 12.32
CA ARG A 343 -17.30 -2.16 12.50
C ARG A 343 -16.93 -3.33 11.61
N GLU A 344 -16.66 -4.47 12.21
CA GLU A 344 -16.73 -5.74 11.50
C GLU A 344 -18.18 -6.24 11.59
N ALA A 345 -18.85 -6.28 10.45
CA ALA A 345 -20.12 -6.97 10.38
C ALA A 345 -19.83 -8.48 10.46
N PRO A 346 -20.42 -9.20 11.44
CA PRO A 346 -20.31 -10.65 11.45
C PRO A 346 -20.84 -11.20 10.11
N PRO A 347 -20.25 -12.28 9.58
CA PRO A 347 -20.51 -12.78 8.23
C PRO A 347 -21.96 -12.99 7.80
N ASP A 348 -22.96 -13.06 8.68
CA ASP A 348 -24.33 -13.44 8.31
C ASP A 348 -25.41 -13.05 9.36
N GLU A 349 -25.22 -12.02 10.19
CA GLU A 349 -26.23 -11.66 11.20
C GLU A 349 -26.89 -10.29 10.95
N ALA A 350 -28.23 -10.28 11.09
CA ALA A 350 -29.06 -9.08 11.14
C ALA A 350 -28.48 -8.04 12.12
N PRO A 351 -28.73 -6.73 11.90
CA PRO A 351 -28.26 -5.69 12.82
C PRO A 351 -28.61 -6.04 14.26
N LEU A 352 -27.60 -5.96 15.14
CA LEU A 352 -27.73 -6.31 16.54
C LEU A 352 -28.85 -5.47 17.18
N PRO A 353 -29.78 -6.09 17.94
CA PRO A 353 -30.83 -5.34 18.61
C PRO A 353 -30.21 -4.37 19.62
N ARG A 354 -30.68 -3.12 19.63
CA ARG A 354 -30.30 -2.10 20.61
C ARG A 354 -31.23 -2.15 21.81
N VAL A 355 -30.66 -2.13 23.01
CA VAL A 355 -31.43 -2.02 24.26
C VAL A 355 -30.88 -0.89 25.13
N GLU A 356 -31.78 -0.08 25.66
CA GLU A 356 -31.44 0.91 26.68
C GLU A 356 -31.49 0.24 28.07
N LEU A 357 -30.33 0.18 28.74
CA LEU A 357 -30.20 -0.52 30.02
C LEU A 357 -31.02 0.12 31.15
N ALA A 358 -31.33 1.42 31.04
CA ALA A 358 -32.11 2.14 32.05
C ALA A 358 -33.59 1.70 32.12
N VAL A 359 -34.11 1.10 31.03
CA VAL A 359 -35.53 0.71 30.92
C VAL A 359 -35.73 -0.80 30.77
N ALA A 360 -34.65 -1.57 30.67
CA ALA A 360 -34.69 -3.01 30.53
C ALA A 360 -34.61 -3.75 31.88
N THR A 361 -35.16 -4.96 31.95
CA THR A 361 -34.94 -5.83 33.11
C THR A 361 -33.56 -6.48 32.99
N VAL A 362 -32.56 -5.86 33.62
CA VAL A 362 -31.16 -6.30 33.60
C VAL A 362 -30.87 -7.30 34.72
N GLN A 363 -30.29 -8.45 34.36
CA GLN A 363 -29.80 -9.45 35.31
C GLN A 363 -28.40 -9.92 34.88
N TYR A 364 -27.58 -10.32 35.85
CA TYR A 364 -26.30 -10.98 35.59
C TYR A 364 -26.31 -12.35 36.23
N ASP A 365 -25.82 -13.37 35.51
CA ASP A 365 -25.65 -14.70 36.10
C ASP A 365 -24.32 -14.82 36.87
N SER A 366 -24.07 -16.00 37.46
CA SER A 366 -22.86 -16.27 38.24
C SER A 366 -21.55 -16.15 37.44
N GLY A 367 -21.63 -16.12 36.11
CA GLY A 367 -20.50 -15.89 35.21
C GLY A 367 -20.40 -14.44 34.71
N ALA A 368 -21.10 -13.49 35.35
CA ALA A 368 -21.18 -12.09 34.95
C ALA A 368 -21.72 -11.87 33.52
N ARG A 369 -22.47 -12.83 32.97
CA ARG A 369 -23.10 -12.67 31.66
C ARG A 369 -24.37 -11.85 31.77
N LEU A 370 -24.55 -10.92 30.85
CA LEU A 370 -25.71 -10.04 30.76
C LEU A 370 -26.95 -10.80 30.26
N HIS A 371 -28.03 -10.70 31.03
CA HIS A 371 -29.37 -11.12 30.66
C HIS A 371 -30.29 -9.91 30.56
N ILE A 372 -31.09 -9.86 29.49
CA ILE A 372 -32.17 -8.89 29.29
C ILE A 372 -33.48 -9.68 29.21
N ASP A 373 -34.45 -9.31 30.04
CA ASP A 373 -35.75 -9.99 30.16
C ASP A 373 -35.61 -11.51 30.38
N GLY A 374 -34.61 -11.89 31.19
CA GLY A 374 -34.34 -13.28 31.59
C GLY A 374 -33.65 -14.15 30.54
N LYS A 375 -33.13 -13.57 29.45
CA LYS A 375 -32.38 -14.28 28.40
C LYS A 375 -30.99 -13.69 28.19
N LEU A 376 -30.01 -14.53 27.84
CA LEU A 376 -28.68 -14.07 27.43
C LEU A 376 -28.79 -13.07 26.29
N PHE A 377 -28.17 -11.92 26.48
CA PHE A 377 -28.29 -10.81 25.56
C PHE A 377 -27.24 -10.87 24.45
N THR A 378 -27.69 -10.78 23.19
CA THR A 378 -26.83 -10.53 22.03
C THR A 378 -27.35 -9.26 21.38
N GLY A 379 -26.57 -8.19 21.39
CA GLY A 379 -27.06 -6.87 21.01
C GLY A 379 -26.12 -5.73 21.41
N GLU A 380 -26.52 -4.50 21.12
CA GLU A 380 -25.87 -3.29 21.62
C GLU A 380 -26.62 -2.78 22.85
N ALA A 381 -25.94 -2.64 23.98
CA ALA A 381 -26.48 -2.06 25.20
C ALA A 381 -26.05 -0.59 25.31
N VAL A 382 -27.02 0.31 25.52
CA VAL A 382 -26.76 1.75 25.65
C VAL A 382 -27.19 2.26 27.02
N VAL A 383 -26.46 3.26 27.50
CA VAL A 383 -26.77 4.01 28.72
C VAL A 383 -26.89 5.49 28.34
N HIS A 384 -27.94 6.13 28.83
CA HIS A 384 -28.16 7.56 28.66
C HIS A 384 -27.78 8.33 29.94
N GLY A 385 -27.22 9.52 29.77
CA GLY A 385 -26.98 10.49 30.83
C GLY A 385 -28.25 11.24 31.23
N TYR A 386 -28.13 12.13 32.22
CA TYR A 386 -29.28 12.85 32.78
C TYR A 386 -30.01 13.74 31.77
N SER A 387 -29.30 14.26 30.75
CA SER A 387 -29.87 15.07 29.67
C SER A 387 -30.35 14.26 28.47
N GLY A 388 -30.26 12.92 28.53
CA GLY A 388 -30.78 12.00 27.51
C GLY A 388 -29.79 11.66 26.39
N GLU A 389 -28.58 12.20 26.41
CA GLU A 389 -27.47 11.79 25.54
C GLU A 389 -26.97 10.39 25.87
N VAL A 390 -26.43 9.68 24.88
CA VAL A 390 -25.79 8.38 25.10
C VAL A 390 -24.43 8.61 25.76
N THR A 391 -24.24 8.09 26.96
CA THR A 391 -22.98 8.18 27.71
C THR A 391 -22.17 6.89 27.64
N SER A 392 -22.78 5.78 27.25
CA SER A 392 -22.08 4.52 27.02
C SER A 392 -22.78 3.64 26.00
N LEU A 393 -21.98 2.92 25.22
CA LEU A 393 -22.40 1.86 24.31
C LEU A 393 -21.44 0.66 24.46
N ALA A 394 -21.99 -0.53 24.65
CA ALA A 394 -21.23 -1.78 24.69
C ALA A 394 -21.93 -2.86 23.86
N THR A 395 -21.13 -3.67 23.17
CA THR A 395 -21.63 -4.76 22.33
C THR A 395 -21.52 -6.09 23.07
N TYR A 396 -22.61 -6.85 23.10
CA TYR A 396 -22.67 -8.15 23.77
C TYR A 396 -22.99 -9.27 22.77
N ARG A 397 -22.36 -10.42 22.99
CA ARG A 397 -22.63 -11.71 22.33
C ARG A 397 -22.88 -12.75 23.41
N TYR A 398 -24.08 -13.34 23.44
CA TYR A 398 -24.45 -14.36 24.43
C TYR A 398 -24.17 -13.94 25.88
N GLY A 399 -24.45 -12.67 26.19
CA GLY A 399 -24.26 -12.04 27.49
C GLY A 399 -22.81 -11.66 27.82
N VAL A 400 -21.84 -11.93 26.95
CA VAL A 400 -20.43 -11.54 27.14
C VAL A 400 -20.13 -10.33 26.27
N GLU A 401 -19.39 -9.35 26.80
CA GLU A 401 -18.96 -8.19 26.01
C GLU A 401 -18.00 -8.65 24.90
N ASP A 402 -18.38 -8.40 23.65
CA ASP A 402 -17.68 -8.88 22.45
C ASP A 402 -18.04 -8.00 21.25
N GLY A 403 -17.21 -6.99 21.03
CA GLY A 403 -17.34 -5.94 20.03
C GLY A 403 -16.84 -4.59 20.56
N PRO A 404 -17.21 -3.48 19.89
CA PRO A 404 -16.80 -2.14 20.32
C PRO A 404 -17.48 -1.73 21.63
N ARG A 405 -16.73 -1.01 22.46
CA ARG A 405 -17.21 -0.27 23.62
C ARG A 405 -16.76 1.18 23.57
N ARG A 406 -17.71 2.08 23.78
CA ARG A 406 -17.50 3.53 23.76
C ARG A 406 -18.17 4.18 24.96
N GLU A 407 -17.51 5.19 25.52
CA GLU A 407 -18.06 6.06 26.54
C GLU A 407 -17.88 7.52 26.11
N TRP A 408 -18.82 8.36 26.50
CA TRP A 408 -18.81 9.80 26.27
C TRP A 408 -19.03 10.56 27.58
N TYR A 409 -18.54 11.79 27.64
CA TYR A 409 -18.95 12.77 28.63
C TYR A 409 -20.38 13.26 28.34
N GLU A 410 -21.03 13.91 29.31
CA GLU A 410 -22.40 14.43 29.16
C GLU A 410 -22.53 15.49 28.04
N ASP A 411 -21.43 16.15 27.70
CA ASP A 411 -21.38 17.11 26.58
C ASP A 411 -21.21 16.43 25.20
N GLY A 412 -21.15 15.09 25.16
CA GLY A 412 -20.95 14.29 23.97
C GLY A 412 -19.49 14.12 23.55
N THR A 413 -18.54 14.70 24.28
CA THR A 413 -17.10 14.50 24.03
C THR A 413 -16.73 13.03 24.26
N PRO A 414 -15.94 12.39 23.38
CA PRO A 414 -15.44 11.04 23.63
C PRO A 414 -14.71 10.97 24.97
N LYS A 415 -14.95 9.90 25.73
CA LYS A 415 -14.30 9.65 27.02
C LYS A 415 -13.40 8.42 26.95
N SER A 416 -13.91 7.33 26.38
CA SER A 416 -13.09 6.15 26.08
C SER A 416 -13.63 5.36 24.88
N GLU A 417 -12.74 4.65 24.21
CA GLU A 417 -13.05 3.75 23.10
C GLU A 417 -12.10 2.57 23.15
N LEU A 418 -12.65 1.36 23.07
CA LEU A 418 -11.90 0.12 23.07
C LEU A 418 -12.67 -0.99 22.37
N THR A 419 -11.98 -2.07 22.03
CA THR A 419 -12.62 -3.30 21.53
C THR A 419 -12.46 -4.41 22.55
N VAL A 420 -13.55 -5.12 22.83
CA VAL A 420 -13.54 -6.32 23.68
C VAL A 420 -13.80 -7.54 22.81
N ARG A 421 -13.06 -8.63 23.03
CA ARG A 421 -13.33 -9.95 22.45
C ARG A 421 -13.49 -10.94 23.58
N ARG A 422 -14.68 -11.55 23.67
CA ARG A 422 -15.01 -12.55 24.70
C ARG A 422 -14.69 -12.08 26.13
N GLY A 423 -14.94 -10.81 26.43
CA GLY A 423 -14.69 -10.20 27.74
C GLY A 423 -13.25 -9.69 27.95
N VAL A 424 -12.36 -9.82 26.98
CA VAL A 424 -10.97 -9.37 27.05
C VAL A 424 -10.75 -8.17 26.13
N ILE A 425 -10.12 -7.10 26.63
CA ILE A 425 -9.76 -5.94 25.80
C ILE A 425 -8.66 -6.36 24.83
N VAL A 426 -8.81 -6.06 23.54
CA VAL A 426 -7.80 -6.36 22.52
C VAL A 426 -7.58 -5.17 21.60
N GLY A 427 -6.38 -5.07 21.02
CA GLY A 427 -6.06 -4.00 20.10
C GLY A 427 -5.90 -2.65 20.80
N VAL A 428 -6.32 -1.57 20.16
CA VAL A 428 -6.09 -0.21 20.67
C VAL A 428 -7.25 0.23 21.58
N ALA A 429 -6.91 0.74 22.76
CA ALA A 429 -7.83 1.44 23.64
C ALA A 429 -7.37 2.89 23.84
N ARG A 430 -8.31 3.83 23.79
CA ARG A 430 -8.05 5.27 23.93
C ARG A 430 -8.92 5.87 25.02
N ASP A 431 -8.33 6.81 25.75
CA ASP A 431 -9.01 7.64 26.73
C ASP A 431 -8.76 9.11 26.39
N TRP A 432 -9.78 9.95 26.51
CA TRP A 432 -9.72 11.38 26.21
C TRP A 432 -9.97 12.21 27.47
N HIS A 433 -9.42 13.42 27.47
CA HIS A 433 -9.76 14.46 28.43
C HIS A 433 -11.13 15.06 28.11
N PRO A 434 -11.81 15.69 29.09
CA PRO A 434 -13.07 16.39 28.87
C PRO A 434 -13.00 17.52 27.84
N ASP A 435 -11.80 18.04 27.54
CA ASP A 435 -11.57 19.06 26.52
C ASP A 435 -11.39 18.48 25.09
N GLY A 436 -11.56 17.16 24.94
CA GLY A 436 -11.44 16.44 23.67
C GLY A 436 -10.02 16.06 23.27
N ARG A 437 -8.99 16.44 24.05
CA ARG A 437 -7.62 16.01 23.78
C ARG A 437 -7.42 14.55 24.18
N LEU A 438 -6.69 13.78 23.37
CA LEU A 438 -6.32 12.41 23.72
C LEU A 438 -5.47 12.46 25.00
N ALA A 439 -5.85 11.67 26.01
CA ALA A 439 -5.15 11.61 27.29
C ALA A 439 -4.20 10.42 27.35
N ARG A 440 -4.64 9.29 26.77
CA ARG A 440 -3.93 8.02 26.88
C ARG A 440 -4.30 7.08 25.75
N GLU A 441 -3.32 6.32 25.28
CA GLU A 441 -3.49 5.20 24.36
C GLU A 441 -2.78 3.96 24.87
N ARG A 442 -3.45 2.81 24.83
CA ARG A 442 -2.92 1.49 25.21
C ARG A 442 -3.14 0.49 24.08
N ILE A 443 -2.15 -0.36 23.82
CA ILE A 443 -2.25 -1.46 22.88
C ILE A 443 -2.26 -2.76 23.67
N PHE A 444 -3.31 -3.56 23.47
CA PHE A 444 -3.52 -4.86 24.09
C PHE A 444 -3.27 -5.98 23.08
N ASP A 445 -2.62 -7.06 23.52
CA ASP A 445 -2.52 -8.28 22.74
C ASP A 445 -3.83 -9.10 22.77
N GLU A 446 -3.81 -10.29 22.16
CA GLU A 446 -4.98 -11.18 22.11
C GLU A 446 -5.39 -11.78 23.47
N HIS A 447 -4.50 -11.71 24.47
CA HIS A 447 -4.73 -12.19 25.83
C HIS A 447 -5.17 -11.06 26.79
N GLY A 448 -5.18 -9.82 26.31
CA GLY A 448 -5.53 -8.63 27.09
C GLY A 448 -4.39 -8.09 27.93
N GLU A 449 -3.14 -8.46 27.61
CA GLU A 449 -1.96 -7.89 28.22
C GLU A 449 -1.56 -6.61 27.48
N VAL A 450 -1.10 -5.60 28.23
CA VAL A 450 -0.68 -4.32 27.66
C VAL A 450 0.68 -4.49 26.98
N ALA A 451 0.69 -4.45 25.65
CA ALA A 451 1.89 -4.47 24.83
C ALA A 451 2.61 -3.11 24.82
N SER A 452 1.85 -2.01 24.83
CA SER A 452 2.42 -0.65 24.97
C SER A 452 1.41 0.35 25.51
N GLU A 453 1.91 1.43 26.12
CA GLU A 453 1.10 2.51 26.67
C GLU A 453 1.77 3.87 26.42
N ARG A 454 0.98 4.86 26.02
CA ARG A 454 1.41 6.25 25.80
C ARG A 454 0.48 7.21 26.54
N HIS A 455 1.07 8.22 27.15
CA HIS A 455 0.36 9.30 27.84
C HIS A 455 0.59 10.63 27.12
N PHE A 456 -0.45 11.44 27.08
CA PHE A 456 -0.49 12.72 26.41
C PHE A 456 -0.94 13.78 27.41
N THR A 457 -0.29 14.95 27.39
CA THR A 457 -0.49 16.05 28.36
C THR A 457 -1.06 17.30 27.69
#